data_AF-A0AAE1KUX0-F1
#
_entry.id   AF-A0AAE1KUX0-F1
#
_cell.length_a   1.000
_cell.length_b   1.000
_cell.length_c   1.000
_cell.angle_alpha   90.00
_cell.angle_beta   90.00
_cell.angle_gamma   90.00
#
_symmetry.space_group_name_H-M   'P 1'
#
loop_
_entity.id
_entity.type
_entity.pdbx_description
1 polymer ?
#
loop_
_entity_poly.entity_id
_entity_poly.type
_entity_poly.pdbx_seq_one_letter_code
_entity_poly.pdbx_strand_id
1 'polypeptide(L)'
;MAELTARLVSSMNSKTIAQVKESTKKHLRKKLESEFAGTLHIVPDGRGKLLITPDNLSTMEVVKENQSLKWELQTLKSASVQDVITKAAIKLRSTIKSRDIPQAWPPEVKPESECPTIPESLTVFLQYLLTRTNNPDKASQRV
;
A
#
# COMPACT_ATOMS: atom_id res chain seq x y z
N MET A 1 -17.30 -13.02 -17.36
CA MET A 1 -17.21 -13.49 -18.77
C MET A 1 -17.30 -12.34 -19.76
N ALA A 2 -18.17 -11.35 -19.51
CA ALA A 2 -18.42 -10.25 -20.43
C ALA A 2 -17.22 -9.32 -20.68
N GLU A 3 -16.36 -9.05 -19.68
CA GLU A 3 -15.33 -8.01 -19.79
C GLU A 3 -14.18 -8.35 -20.78
N LEU A 4 -13.60 -9.55 -20.68
CA LEU A 4 -12.53 -9.99 -21.59
C LEU A 4 -13.05 -10.28 -23.00
N THR A 5 -14.22 -10.90 -23.11
CA THR A 5 -14.84 -11.12 -24.42
C THR A 5 -15.28 -9.81 -25.06
N ALA A 6 -15.77 -8.83 -24.30
CA ALA A 6 -16.08 -7.50 -24.82
C ALA A 6 -14.82 -6.75 -25.29
N ARG A 7 -13.70 -6.84 -24.57
CA ARG A 7 -12.42 -6.26 -25.02
C ARG A 7 -11.89 -6.92 -26.29
N LEU A 8 -11.96 -8.25 -26.38
CA LEU A 8 -11.58 -8.99 -27.59
C LEU A 8 -12.48 -8.62 -28.77
N VAL A 9 -13.80 -8.60 -28.56
CA VAL A 9 -14.79 -8.21 -29.57
C VAL A 9 -14.57 -6.76 -30.00
N SER A 10 -14.34 -5.83 -29.07
CA SER A 10 -14.04 -4.43 -29.39
C SER A 10 -12.75 -4.28 -30.21
N SER A 11 -11.70 -5.05 -29.88
CA SER A 11 -10.45 -5.08 -30.67
C SER A 11 -10.58 -5.78 -32.03
N MET A 12 -11.52 -6.71 -32.19
CA MET A 12 -11.81 -7.34 -33.47
C MET A 12 -12.70 -6.45 -34.34
N ASN A 13 -13.65 -5.75 -33.74
CA ASN A 13 -14.50 -4.76 -34.38
C ASN A 13 -13.68 -3.57 -34.89
N SER A 14 -12.66 -3.13 -34.14
CA SER A 14 -11.72 -2.09 -34.60
C SER A 14 -10.82 -2.54 -35.76
N LYS A 15 -10.71 -3.85 -36.00
CA LYS A 15 -10.02 -4.46 -37.16
C LYS A 15 -11.00 -5.00 -38.22
N THR A 16 -12.17 -4.39 -38.31
CA THR A 16 -13.15 -4.59 -39.41
C THR A 16 -13.92 -5.93 -39.37
N ILE A 17 -14.04 -6.57 -38.20
CA ILE A 17 -14.91 -7.74 -38.02
C ILE A 17 -16.25 -7.28 -37.44
N ALA A 18 -17.31 -7.25 -38.24
CA ALA A 18 -18.60 -6.64 -37.85
C ALA A 18 -19.34 -7.37 -36.70
N GLN A 19 -19.20 -8.70 -36.60
CA GLN A 19 -19.75 -9.51 -35.52
C GLN A 19 -18.93 -10.78 -35.31
N VAL A 20 -18.47 -11.01 -34.08
CA VAL A 20 -17.82 -12.27 -33.69
C VAL A 20 -18.90 -13.24 -33.20
N LYS A 21 -19.22 -14.24 -34.02
CA LYS A 21 -20.15 -15.32 -33.65
C LYS A 21 -19.61 -16.10 -32.45
N GLU A 22 -20.50 -16.63 -31.62
CA GLU A 22 -20.12 -17.42 -30.44
C GLU A 22 -19.34 -18.69 -30.84
N SER A 23 -19.67 -19.28 -31.99
CA SER A 23 -18.91 -20.38 -32.60
C SER A 23 -17.46 -19.99 -32.91
N THR A 24 -17.22 -18.78 -33.42
CA THR A 24 -15.88 -18.24 -33.69
C THR A 24 -15.09 -18.07 -32.41
N LYS A 25 -15.71 -17.56 -31.33
CA LYS A 25 -15.05 -17.46 -30.01
C LYS A 25 -14.65 -18.83 -29.47
N LYS A 26 -15.54 -19.82 -29.59
CA LYS A 26 -15.25 -21.22 -29.19
C LYS A 26 -14.10 -21.80 -30.01
N HIS A 27 -14.06 -21.53 -31.31
CA HIS A 27 -12.99 -22.01 -32.19
C HIS A 27 -11.64 -21.35 -31.88
N LEU A 28 -11.62 -20.04 -31.64
CA LEU A 28 -10.43 -19.30 -31.21
C LEU A 28 -9.89 -19.82 -29.89
N ARG A 29 -10.76 -20.05 -28.90
CA ARG A 29 -10.36 -20.67 -27.63
C ARG A 29 -9.72 -22.04 -27.88
N LYS A 30 -10.39 -22.92 -28.62
CA LYS A 30 -9.88 -24.27 -28.89
C LYS A 30 -8.53 -24.23 -29.62
N LYS A 31 -8.35 -23.28 -30.54
CA LYS A 31 -7.10 -23.08 -31.27
C LYS A 31 -5.97 -22.58 -30.36
N LEU A 32 -6.24 -21.58 -29.52
CA LEU A 32 -5.29 -21.10 -28.51
C LEU A 32 -4.91 -22.21 -27.51
N GLU A 33 -5.90 -22.93 -27.00
CA GLU A 33 -5.65 -24.08 -26.12
C GLU A 33 -4.79 -25.13 -26.83
N SER A 34 -5.02 -25.42 -28.13
CA SER A 34 -4.18 -26.37 -28.87
C SER A 34 -2.77 -25.88 -29.17
N GLU A 35 -2.59 -24.59 -29.48
CA GLU A 35 -1.28 -24.00 -29.78
C GLU A 35 -0.42 -23.84 -28.52
N PHE A 36 -1.05 -23.58 -27.37
CA PHE A 36 -0.37 -23.30 -26.11
C PHE A 36 -0.53 -24.42 -25.07
N ALA A 37 -1.08 -25.58 -25.42
CA ALA A 37 -1.38 -26.70 -24.51
C ALA A 37 -0.19 -27.15 -23.63
N GLY A 38 1.04 -26.94 -24.10
CA GLY A 38 2.28 -27.28 -23.40
C GLY A 38 3.07 -26.08 -22.87
N THR A 39 2.52 -24.87 -22.97
CA THR A 39 3.24 -23.64 -22.60
C THR A 39 2.43 -22.77 -21.65
N LEU A 40 1.10 -22.79 -21.73
CA LEU A 40 0.21 -21.96 -20.92
C LEU A 40 -0.97 -22.78 -20.39
N HIS A 41 -1.16 -22.72 -19.08
CA HIS A 41 -2.35 -23.19 -18.39
C HIS A 41 -3.39 -22.07 -18.37
N ILE A 42 -4.55 -22.31 -18.99
CA ILE A 42 -5.66 -21.36 -19.04
C ILE A 42 -6.79 -21.87 -18.14
N VAL A 43 -7.01 -21.20 -17.00
CA VAL A 43 -8.01 -21.60 -16.00
C VAL A 43 -9.05 -20.48 -15.81
N PRO A 44 -10.35 -20.80 -15.77
CA PRO A 44 -11.37 -19.79 -15.46
C PRO A 44 -11.39 -19.43 -13.97
N ASP A 45 -11.32 -18.14 -13.62
CA ASP A 45 -11.35 -17.62 -12.23
C ASP A 45 -12.77 -17.59 -11.59
N GLY A 46 -13.74 -18.32 -12.14
CA GLY A 46 -15.15 -18.30 -11.68
C GLY A 46 -15.94 -16.99 -11.91
N ARG A 47 -15.27 -15.84 -11.95
CA ARG A 47 -15.81 -14.50 -12.32
C ARG A 47 -15.84 -14.28 -13.84
N GLY A 48 -15.49 -15.33 -14.58
CA GLY A 48 -15.30 -15.31 -16.02
C GLY A 48 -14.20 -14.34 -16.48
N LYS A 49 -13.15 -14.21 -15.65
CA LYS A 49 -11.81 -13.81 -16.05
C LYS A 49 -11.00 -15.09 -16.32
N LEU A 50 -9.97 -15.01 -17.16
CA LEU A 50 -9.06 -16.11 -17.43
C LEU A 50 -7.76 -15.88 -16.66
N LEU A 51 -7.34 -16.87 -15.90
CA LEU A 51 -5.99 -16.97 -15.34
C LEU A 51 -5.14 -17.70 -16.38
N ILE A 52 -4.03 -17.07 -16.76
CA ILE A 52 -3.07 -17.64 -17.70
C ILE A 52 -1.78 -17.78 -16.92
N THR A 53 -1.32 -19.01 -16.76
CA THR A 53 -0.08 -19.32 -16.05
C THR A 53 0.85 -20.06 -16.99
N PRO A 54 2.09 -19.60 -17.19
CA PRO A 54 3.00 -20.29 -18.07
C PRO A 54 3.52 -21.57 -17.40
N ASP A 55 3.85 -22.58 -18.20
CA ASP A 55 4.22 -23.92 -17.72
C ASP A 55 5.56 -23.93 -16.96
N ASN A 56 6.40 -22.92 -17.19
CA ASN A 56 7.63 -22.71 -16.43
C ASN A 56 7.38 -22.19 -15.01
N LEU A 57 6.14 -21.85 -14.65
CA LEU A 57 5.78 -21.37 -13.32
C LEU A 57 4.95 -22.44 -12.61
N SER A 58 5.52 -23.03 -11.56
CA SER A 58 4.81 -24.04 -10.79
C SER A 58 3.59 -23.43 -10.11
N THR A 59 2.43 -24.03 -10.35
CA THR A 59 1.19 -23.65 -9.66
C THR A 59 1.35 -23.65 -8.14
N MET A 60 2.20 -24.53 -7.62
CA MET A 60 2.51 -24.64 -6.20
C MET A 60 3.30 -23.43 -5.67
N GLU A 61 4.21 -22.87 -6.48
CA GLU A 61 4.96 -21.66 -6.14
C GLU A 61 4.04 -20.45 -6.11
N VAL A 62 3.17 -20.33 -7.12
CA VAL A 62 2.15 -19.26 -7.18
C VAL A 62 1.23 -19.32 -5.96
N VAL A 63 0.80 -20.51 -5.56
CA VAL A 63 -0.06 -20.68 -4.37
C VAL A 63 0.68 -20.28 -3.10
N LYS A 64 1.94 -20.67 -2.94
CA LYS A 64 2.78 -20.28 -1.79
C LYS A 64 2.93 -18.77 -1.68
N GLU A 65 3.29 -18.10 -2.78
CA GLU A 65 3.44 -16.65 -2.79
C GLU A 65 2.11 -15.94 -2.51
N ASN A 66 1.01 -16.41 -3.12
CA ASN A 66 -0.31 -15.83 -2.90
C ASN A 66 -0.76 -15.98 -1.43
N GLN A 67 -0.45 -17.11 -0.80
CA GLN A 67 -0.73 -17.34 0.61
C GLN A 67 0.12 -16.42 1.51
N SER A 68 1.40 -16.25 1.20
CA SER A 68 2.28 -15.31 1.89
C SER A 68 1.74 -13.88 1.81
N LEU A 69 1.38 -13.42 0.61
CA LEU A 69 0.80 -12.09 0.38
C LEU A 69 -0.52 -11.90 1.13
N LYS A 70 -1.38 -12.93 1.17
CA LYS A 70 -2.63 -12.88 1.95
C LYS A 70 -2.37 -12.72 3.45
N TRP A 71 -1.39 -13.44 4.00
CA TRP A 71 -1.01 -13.30 5.40
C TRP A 71 -0.43 -11.92 5.70
N GLU A 72 0.41 -11.37 4.83
CA GLU A 72 0.96 -10.03 4.99
C GLU A 72 -0.16 -8.96 4.94
N LEU A 73 -1.07 -9.05 3.97
CA LEU A 73 -2.23 -8.17 3.87
C LEU A 73 -3.13 -8.27 5.09
N GLN A 74 -3.38 -9.47 5.60
CA GLN A 74 -4.17 -9.66 6.81
C GLN A 74 -3.48 -9.00 8.01
N THR A 75 -2.17 -9.20 8.14
CA THR A 75 -1.36 -8.60 9.20
C THR A 75 -1.43 -7.07 9.16
N LEU A 76 -1.26 -6.48 7.97
CA LEU A 76 -1.37 -5.03 7.76
C LEU A 76 -2.77 -4.49 8.05
N LYS A 77 -3.82 -5.21 7.64
CA LYS A 77 -5.21 -4.83 7.94
C LYS A 77 -5.56 -4.93 9.42
N SER A 78 -4.97 -5.90 10.13
CA SER A 78 -5.15 -6.08 11.57
C SER A 78 -4.27 -5.16 12.41
N ALA A 79 -3.24 -4.56 11.82
CA ALA A 79 -2.35 -3.67 12.54
C ALA A 79 -3.11 -2.41 12.93
N SER A 80 -3.21 -2.14 14.23
CA SER A 80 -3.80 -0.89 14.69
C SER A 80 -2.85 0.27 14.36
N VAL A 81 -3.40 1.48 14.20
CA VAL A 81 -2.60 2.71 14.05
C VAL A 81 -1.59 2.84 15.20
N GLN A 82 -1.95 2.39 16.41
CA GLN A 82 -1.07 2.38 17.58
C GLN A 82 0.10 1.39 17.43
N ASP A 83 -0.11 0.22 16.84
CA ASP A 83 0.97 -0.74 16.57
C ASP A 83 1.98 -0.20 15.56
N VAL A 84 1.49 0.51 14.54
CA VAL A 84 2.34 1.16 13.54
C VAL A 84 3.16 2.28 14.17
N ILE A 85 2.54 3.14 14.99
CA ILE A 85 3.22 4.21 15.74
C ILE A 85 4.27 3.61 16.68
N THR A 86 3.92 2.54 17.40
CA THR A 86 4.84 1.88 18.35
C THR A 86 6.04 1.27 17.63
N LYS A 87 5.83 0.56 16.51
CA LYS A 87 6.91 0.02 15.69
C LYS A 87 7.81 1.12 15.10
N ALA A 88 7.22 2.21 14.62
CA ALA A 88 7.97 3.36 14.10
C ALA A 88 8.81 4.03 15.20
N ALA A 89 8.23 4.24 16.40
CA ALA A 89 8.94 4.81 17.55
C ALA A 89 10.10 3.93 18.01
N ILE A 90 9.92 2.60 18.06
CA ILE A 90 11.00 1.66 18.39
C ILE A 90 12.13 1.72 17.34
N LYS A 91 11.78 1.79 16.06
CA LYS A 91 12.76 1.91 14.97
C LYS A 91 13.53 3.23 15.03
N LEU A 92 12.86 4.35 15.31
CA LEU A 92 13.50 5.64 15.53
C LEU A 92 14.44 5.59 16.74
N ARG A 93 13.97 5.07 17.88
CA ARG A 93 14.75 4.97 19.11
C ARG A 93 15.99 4.11 18.93
N SER A 94 15.88 2.97 18.27
CA SER A 94 17.02 2.08 17.98
C SER A 94 18.03 2.76 17.03
N THR A 95 17.55 3.48 16.02
CA THR A 95 18.41 4.24 15.10
C THR A 95 19.14 5.39 15.79
N ILE A 96 18.49 6.08 16.72
CA ILE A 96 19.11 7.13 17.53
C ILE A 96 20.17 6.52 18.44
N LYS A 97 19.82 5.43 19.13
CA LYS A 97 20.74 4.72 20.03
C LYS A 97 21.97 4.17 19.31
N SER A 98 21.82 3.70 18.07
CA SER A 98 22.93 3.14 17.30
C SER A 98 23.91 4.19 16.78
N ARG A 99 23.53 5.47 16.75
CA ARG A 99 24.40 6.55 16.26
C ARG A 99 25.46 6.97 17.28
N ASP A 100 25.28 6.62 18.56
CA ASP A 100 26.21 6.86 19.68
C ASP A 100 26.94 8.22 19.60
N ILE A 101 26.22 9.26 19.18
CA ILE A 101 26.73 10.62 19.11
C ILE A 101 26.64 11.15 20.54
N PRO A 102 27.77 11.53 21.17
CA PRO A 102 27.74 12.24 22.44
C PRO A 102 27.13 13.62 22.18
N GLN A 103 25.80 13.70 22.25
CA GLN A 103 25.09 14.97 22.16
C GLN A 103 25.05 15.55 23.58
N ALA A 104 25.76 16.66 23.78
CA ALA A 104 25.65 17.44 25.01
C ALA A 104 24.19 17.86 25.20
N TRP A 105 23.66 17.62 26.40
CA TRP A 105 22.32 18.05 26.78
C TRP A 105 22.42 19.22 27.77
N PRO A 106 21.74 20.35 27.52
CA PRO A 106 20.89 20.64 26.36
C PRO A 106 21.71 20.85 25.06
N PRO A 107 21.12 20.62 23.88
CA PRO A 107 21.79 20.89 22.62
C PRO A 107 22.21 22.37 22.55
N GLU A 108 23.48 22.65 22.30
CA GLU A 108 23.94 24.03 22.11
C GLU A 108 23.29 24.62 20.87
N VAL A 109 22.38 25.57 21.08
CA VAL A 109 21.74 26.33 19.99
C VAL A 109 22.75 27.37 19.52
N LYS A 110 23.43 27.11 18.40
CA LYS A 110 24.29 28.13 17.78
C LYS A 110 23.39 29.27 17.28
N PRO A 111 23.66 30.54 17.64
CA PRO A 111 22.81 31.67 17.29
C PRO A 111 22.76 31.96 15.78
N GLU A 112 23.59 31.31 14.98
CA GLU A 112 23.73 31.52 13.53
C GLU A 112 22.86 30.59 12.67
N SER A 113 22.11 29.67 13.28
CA SER A 113 21.09 28.94 12.54
C SER A 113 19.85 29.83 12.48
N GLU A 114 19.51 30.32 11.29
CA GLU A 114 18.21 30.93 10.99
C GLU A 114 17.13 30.02 11.55
N CYS A 115 16.64 30.33 12.75
CA CYS A 115 15.57 29.55 13.35
C CYS A 115 14.35 29.89 12.50
N PRO A 116 13.81 28.95 11.70
CA PRO A 116 12.67 29.26 10.86
C PRO A 116 11.57 29.74 11.79
N THR A 117 10.99 30.91 11.48
CA THR A 117 9.95 31.56 12.27
C THR A 117 8.93 30.51 12.69
N ILE A 118 8.90 30.19 13.98
CA ILE A 118 8.05 29.13 14.51
C ILE A 118 6.61 29.57 14.24
N PRO A 119 5.79 28.76 13.56
CA PRO A 119 4.39 29.09 13.33
C PRO A 119 3.69 29.38 14.65
N GLU A 120 2.91 30.46 14.71
CA GLU A 120 2.18 30.90 15.91
C GLU A 120 1.37 29.76 16.55
N SER A 121 0.80 28.89 15.71
CA SER A 121 0.04 27.71 16.12
C SER A 121 0.86 26.71 16.94
N LEU A 122 2.15 26.52 16.60
CA LEU A 122 3.07 25.68 17.35
C LEU A 122 3.47 26.33 18.67
N THR A 123 3.68 27.64 18.67
CA THR A 123 3.97 28.41 19.91
C THR A 123 2.82 28.28 20.91
N VAL A 124 1.59 28.48 20.47
CA VAL A 124 0.38 28.32 21.30
C VAL A 124 0.24 26.88 21.80
N PHE A 125 0.43 25.89 20.93
CA PHE A 125 0.36 24.48 21.31
C PHE A 125 1.39 24.10 22.38
N LEU A 126 2.65 24.53 22.21
CA LEU A 126 3.72 24.28 23.18
C LEU A 126 3.48 25.01 24.50
N GLN A 127 2.93 26.23 24.47
CA GLN A 127 2.50 26.94 25.67
C GLN A 127 1.41 26.16 26.41
N TYR A 128 0.38 25.66 25.74
CA TYR A 128 -0.64 24.83 26.40
C TYR A 128 -0.05 23.55 27.01
N LEU A 129 0.88 22.91 26.30
CA LEU A 129 1.53 21.67 26.73
C LEU A 129 2.41 21.87 27.97
N LEU A 130 3.22 22.93 27.98
CA LEU A 130 4.20 23.19 29.03
C LEU A 130 3.61 23.90 30.24
N THR A 131 2.63 24.77 30.02
CA THR A 131 2.04 25.56 31.12
C THR A 131 0.89 24.83 31.81
N ARG A 132 0.31 23.79 31.18
CA ARG A 132 -0.88 23.03 31.65
C ARG A 132 -1.85 23.92 32.45
N THR A 133 -2.20 25.08 31.91
CA THR A 133 -3.14 26.00 32.56
C THR A 133 -4.53 25.69 32.05
N ASN A 134 -5.32 25.01 32.89
CA ASN A 134 -6.77 25.01 32.74
C ASN A 134 -7.27 26.43 33.04
N ASN A 135 -7.62 27.17 31.98
CA ASN A 135 -8.22 28.51 31.97
C ASN A 135 -7.38 29.69 32.53
N PRO A 136 -7.18 30.76 31.73
CA PRO A 136 -6.61 32.02 32.22
C PRO A 136 -7.55 32.83 33.14
N ASP A 137 -8.82 32.46 33.27
CA ASP A 137 -9.83 33.25 34.01
C ASP A 137 -9.83 33.10 35.54
N LYS A 138 -8.86 32.40 36.14
CA LYS A 138 -8.76 32.24 37.61
C LYS A 138 -7.46 32.71 38.24
N ALA A 139 -6.69 33.56 37.55
CA ALA A 139 -5.49 34.17 38.13
C ALA A 139 -5.71 35.56 38.75
N SER A 140 -6.95 36.08 38.74
CA SER A 140 -7.29 37.36 39.36
C SER A 140 -8.15 37.15 40.59
N GLN A 141 -7.55 36.57 41.64
CA GLN A 141 -7.94 36.72 43.05
C GLN A 141 -7.05 35.82 43.92
N ARG A 142 -5.89 36.32 44.31
CA ARG A 142 -5.33 36.06 45.64
C ARG A 142 -4.68 37.34 46.14
N VAL A 143 -5.17 37.77 47.31
CA VAL A 143 -4.71 38.88 48.15
C VAL A 143 -3.30 38.60 48.65
#